data_AF-A0A6L9J4P1-F1
#
_entry.id   AF-A0A6L9J4P1-F1
#
_cell.length_a   1.000
_cell.length_b   1.000
_cell.length_c   1.000
_cell.angle_alpha   90.00
_cell.angle_beta   90.00
_cell.angle_gamma   90.00
#
_symmetry.space_group_name_H-M   'P 1'
#
loop_
_entity.id
_entity.type
_entity.pdbx_description
1 polymer ?
#
loop_
_entity_poly.entity_id
_entity_poly.type
_entity_poly.pdbx_seq_one_letter_code
_entity_poly.pdbx_strand_id
1 'polypeptide(L)'
;MKDVYMIEPRGWNTWDVQQVNGLMHLPSGSMVTFGLFDPRTGEHHTQFNWRSGVHRVGPHAADGSYCHIDLQWGEAVVRLEYAADGDQLVCRAQAVHNPDGVLLVLSTALPWRASRATHTLDTVPPALAGA
;
A
#
# COMPACT_ATOMS: atom_id res chain seq x y z
N MET A 1 -40.84 6.02 -8.88
CA MET A 1 -39.92 5.27 -8.00
C MET A 1 -38.51 5.50 -8.53
N LYS A 2 -37.54 5.83 -7.66
CA LYS A 2 -36.13 5.85 -8.05
C LYS A 2 -35.63 4.42 -7.96
N ASP A 3 -35.07 3.90 -9.04
CA ASP A 3 -34.44 2.59 -9.04
C ASP A 3 -33.27 2.60 -8.04
N VAL A 4 -33.34 1.69 -7.07
CA VAL A 4 -32.23 1.45 -6.13
C VAL A 4 -31.35 0.41 -6.81
N TYR A 5 -30.16 0.83 -7.23
CA TYR A 5 -29.15 -0.09 -7.75
C TYR A 5 -28.44 -0.73 -6.56
N MET A 6 -28.58 -2.04 -6.41
CA MET A 6 -27.76 -2.82 -5.49
C MET A 6 -26.38 -3.00 -6.13
N ILE A 7 -25.38 -2.30 -5.61
CA ILE A 7 -23.99 -2.50 -6.00
C ILE A 7 -23.42 -3.57 -5.08
N GLU A 8 -23.07 -4.72 -5.64
CA GLU A 8 -22.27 -5.71 -4.92
C GLU A 8 -20.81 -5.26 -4.90
N PRO A 9 -20.20 -5.05 -3.73
CA PRO A 9 -18.76 -4.79 -3.65
C PRO A 9 -17.98 -5.99 -4.18
N ARG A 10 -17.05 -5.76 -5.10
CA ARG A 10 -16.22 -6.81 -5.73
C ARG A 10 -14.77 -6.38 -5.81
N GLY A 11 -13.86 -7.34 -5.63
CA GLY A 11 -12.42 -7.17 -5.80
C GLY A 11 -11.77 -6.15 -4.87
N TRP A 12 -10.69 -5.52 -5.33
CA TRP A 12 -9.80 -4.66 -4.54
C TRP A 12 -9.91 -3.17 -4.92
N ASN A 13 -9.77 -2.27 -3.95
CA ASN A 13 -9.79 -0.82 -4.19
C ASN A 13 -9.00 -0.01 -3.14
N THR A 14 -8.71 1.26 -3.42
CA THR A 14 -8.01 2.23 -2.55
C THR A 14 -8.97 3.07 -1.69
N TRP A 15 -10.07 2.49 -1.22
CA TRP A 15 -11.21 3.23 -0.66
C TRP A 15 -10.99 3.84 0.74
N ASP A 16 -9.88 3.52 1.40
CA ASP A 16 -9.56 4.08 2.72
C ASP A 16 -8.79 5.41 2.58
N VAL A 17 -9.52 6.52 2.72
CA VAL A 17 -8.94 7.87 2.65
C VAL A 17 -7.97 8.18 3.80
N GLN A 18 -8.01 7.40 4.90
CA GLN A 18 -7.06 7.52 6.01
C GLN A 18 -5.78 6.72 5.77
N GLN A 19 -5.78 5.79 4.82
CA GLN A 19 -4.68 4.90 4.49
C GLN A 19 -4.40 4.95 2.99
N VAL A 20 -3.78 6.03 2.51
CA VAL A 20 -3.40 6.21 1.09
C VAL A 20 -2.42 5.15 0.58
N ASN A 21 -1.78 4.46 1.53
CA ASN A 21 -0.87 3.35 1.37
C ASN A 21 -1.55 1.97 1.47
N GLY A 22 -2.89 1.93 1.34
CA GLY A 22 -3.71 0.76 1.62
C GLY A 22 -4.61 0.33 0.45
N LEU A 23 -4.88 -0.97 0.40
CA LEU A 23 -5.78 -1.64 -0.54
C LEU A 23 -6.76 -2.51 0.21
N MET A 24 -8.04 -2.31 -0.03
CA MET A 24 -9.14 -3.01 0.63
C MET A 24 -9.81 -3.97 -0.35
N HIS A 25 -9.87 -5.25 0.03
CA HIS A 25 -10.71 -6.24 -0.62
C HIS A 25 -12.16 -5.99 -0.21
N LEU A 26 -12.97 -5.43 -1.10
CA LEU A 26 -14.30 -4.93 -0.77
C LEU A 26 -15.25 -6.01 -0.21
N PRO A 27 -15.29 -7.26 -0.74
CA PRO A 27 -16.17 -8.30 -0.21
C PRO A 27 -15.86 -8.72 1.23
N SER A 28 -14.58 -8.87 1.58
CA SER A 28 -14.17 -9.30 2.93
C SER A 28 -13.78 -8.13 3.85
N GLY A 29 -13.70 -6.94 3.26
CA GLY A 29 -13.05 -5.72 3.75
C GLY A 29 -11.53 -5.84 4.02
N SER A 30 -10.89 -6.99 3.80
CA SER A 30 -9.50 -7.18 4.25
C SER A 30 -8.57 -6.14 3.63
N MET A 31 -7.66 -5.58 4.43
CA MET A 31 -6.79 -4.50 3.99
C MET A 31 -5.34 -4.93 3.96
N VAL A 32 -4.65 -4.63 2.87
CA VAL A 32 -3.20 -4.69 2.74
C VAL A 32 -2.67 -3.27 2.83
N THR A 33 -1.66 -3.02 3.66
CA THR A 33 -1.02 -1.70 3.82
C THR A 33 0.49 -1.80 3.72
N PHE A 34 1.09 -0.76 3.17
CA PHE A 34 2.54 -0.63 3.01
C PHE A 34 3.09 0.42 3.98
N GLY A 35 4.08 0.04 4.78
CA GLY A 35 4.82 0.94 5.66
C GLY A 35 6.30 0.96 5.31
N LEU A 36 7.03 1.82 6.00
CA LEU A 36 8.49 1.89 5.95
C LEU A 36 9.07 1.70 7.35
N PHE A 37 10.27 1.14 7.43
CA PHE A 37 11.02 0.95 8.66
C PHE A 37 12.44 1.50 8.47
N ASP A 38 12.87 2.38 9.36
CA ASP A 38 14.26 2.86 9.39
C ASP A 38 15.08 1.98 10.35
N PRO A 39 15.98 1.12 9.82
CA PRO A 39 16.77 0.21 10.67
C PRO A 39 17.79 0.93 11.55
N ARG A 40 18.13 2.19 11.27
CA ARG A 40 19.11 2.96 12.07
C ARG A 40 18.47 3.52 13.33
N THR A 41 17.21 3.96 13.25
CA THR A 41 16.46 4.56 14.36
C THR A 41 15.50 3.57 15.03
N GLY A 42 15.12 2.50 14.33
CA GLY A 42 14.09 1.56 14.76
C GLY A 42 12.66 2.09 14.57
N GLU A 43 12.48 3.21 13.88
CA GLU A 43 11.17 3.82 13.68
C GLU A 43 10.36 3.15 12.58
N HIS A 44 9.06 3.00 12.82
CA HIS A 44 8.09 2.55 11.83
C HIS A 44 7.22 3.71 11.35
N HIS A 45 7.14 3.87 10.04
CA HIS A 45 6.22 4.80 9.40
C HIS A 45 5.13 4.01 8.65
N THR A 46 3.95 3.91 9.24
CA THR A 46 2.87 3.05 8.72
C THR A 46 1.63 3.82 8.26
N GLN A 47 1.62 5.14 8.40
CA GLN A 47 0.51 6.00 8.01
C GLN A 47 1.02 7.13 7.13
N PHE A 48 0.55 7.15 5.89
CA PHE A 48 0.82 8.24 4.95
C PHE A 48 -0.45 9.07 4.81
N ASN A 49 -0.32 10.38 4.93
CA ASN A 49 -1.44 11.29 4.70
C ASN A 49 -1.25 12.06 3.38
N TRP A 50 -2.35 12.53 2.80
CA TRP A 50 -2.36 13.27 1.54
C TRP A 50 -1.52 14.55 1.54
N ARG A 51 -1.29 15.18 2.69
CA ARG A 51 -0.59 16.47 2.79
C ARG A 51 0.93 16.33 2.80
N SER A 52 1.46 15.28 3.42
CA SER A 52 2.90 15.15 3.67
C SER A 52 3.50 13.80 3.30
N GLY A 53 2.69 12.77 3.08
CA GLY A 53 3.15 11.42 2.76
C GLY A 53 3.05 11.06 1.27
N VAL A 54 2.23 11.79 0.50
CA VAL A 54 2.07 11.57 -0.95
C VAL A 54 3.06 12.46 -1.70
N HIS A 55 4.00 11.84 -2.40
CA HIS A 55 4.97 12.52 -3.24
C HIS A 55 4.40 12.80 -4.63
N ARG A 56 3.74 11.80 -5.22
CA ARG A 56 3.14 11.90 -6.55
C ARG A 56 1.99 10.91 -6.71
N VAL A 57 0.92 11.35 -7.36
CA VAL A 57 -0.18 10.49 -7.79
C VAL A 57 0.08 10.04 -9.23
N GLY A 58 0.01 8.73 -9.48
CA GLY A 58 0.14 8.13 -10.80
C GLY A 58 -1.21 7.80 -11.44
N PRO A 59 -1.22 6.99 -12.52
CA PRO A 59 -2.46 6.50 -13.12
C PRO A 59 -3.30 5.70 -12.12
N HIS A 60 -4.62 5.87 -12.19
CA HIS A 60 -5.59 5.17 -11.36
C HIS A 60 -6.80 4.81 -12.22
N ALA A 61 -7.13 3.52 -12.25
CA ALA A 61 -8.31 3.04 -12.94
C ALA A 61 -9.53 3.19 -12.03
N ALA A 62 -10.60 3.82 -12.53
CA ALA A 62 -11.78 4.12 -11.73
C ALA A 62 -12.48 2.87 -11.15
N ASP A 63 -12.32 1.72 -11.79
CA ASP A 63 -12.82 0.42 -11.33
C ASP A 63 -11.92 -0.24 -10.27
N GLY A 64 -10.77 0.36 -9.95
CA GLY A 64 -9.79 -0.16 -9.01
C GLY A 64 -8.89 -1.25 -9.59
N SER A 65 -8.97 -1.58 -10.89
CA SER A 65 -8.13 -2.62 -11.51
C SER A 65 -6.63 -2.29 -11.52
N TYR A 66 -6.27 -1.01 -11.39
CA TYR A 66 -4.89 -0.55 -11.33
C TYR A 66 -4.78 0.75 -10.52
N CYS A 67 -3.73 0.87 -9.70
CA CYS A 67 -3.26 2.18 -9.27
C CYS A 67 -1.76 2.27 -9.13
N HIS A 68 -1.30 3.52 -9.13
CA HIS A 68 0.07 3.91 -8.85
C HIS A 68 0.09 5.14 -7.93
N ILE A 69 0.87 5.07 -6.85
CA ILE A 69 1.22 6.22 -6.01
C ILE A 69 2.71 6.18 -5.62
N ASP A 70 3.38 7.32 -5.59
CA ASP A 70 4.71 7.48 -5.00
C ASP A 70 4.52 8.11 -3.61
N LEU A 71 5.04 7.45 -2.57
CA LEU A 71 4.99 7.87 -1.17
C LEU A 71 6.36 8.33 -0.70
N GLN A 72 6.39 9.29 0.23
CA GLN A 72 7.62 9.84 0.78
C GLN A 72 7.64 9.82 2.30
N TRP A 73 8.79 9.47 2.86
CA TRP A 73 9.13 9.64 4.27
C TRP A 73 10.61 10.05 4.38
N GLY A 74 10.86 11.25 4.90
CA GLY A 74 12.20 11.85 4.84
C GLY A 74 12.65 12.02 3.38
N GLU A 75 13.86 11.57 3.07
CA GLU A 75 14.37 11.52 1.69
C GLU A 75 13.97 10.25 0.94
N ALA A 76 13.44 9.24 1.62
CA ALA A 76 13.00 8.02 0.96
C ALA A 76 11.72 8.26 0.16
N VAL A 77 11.73 7.85 -1.11
CA VAL A 77 10.58 7.82 -2.02
C VAL A 77 10.39 6.39 -2.50
N VAL A 78 9.20 5.84 -2.25
CA VAL A 78 8.82 4.49 -2.66
C VAL A 78 7.61 4.57 -3.58
N ARG A 79 7.71 3.90 -4.71
CA ARG A 79 6.60 3.68 -5.64
C ARG A 79 5.82 2.46 -5.21
N LEU A 80 4.51 2.61 -5.04
CA LEU A 80 3.56 1.54 -4.87
C LEU A 80 2.69 1.46 -6.12
N GLU A 81 2.62 0.28 -6.69
CA GLU A 81 1.74 -0.07 -7.80
C GLU A 81 0.97 -1.32 -7.44
N TYR A 82 -0.27 -1.40 -7.90
CA TYR A 82 -1.01 -2.64 -7.82
C TYR A 82 -1.87 -2.85 -9.06
N ALA A 83 -2.16 -4.11 -9.31
CA ALA A 83 -3.13 -4.56 -10.29
C ALA A 83 -4.06 -5.59 -9.64
N ALA A 84 -5.34 -5.54 -9.98
CA ALA A 84 -6.35 -6.44 -9.44
C ALA A 84 -7.25 -7.01 -10.53
N ASP A 85 -7.61 -8.28 -10.39
CA ASP A 85 -8.60 -8.97 -11.21
C ASP A 85 -9.46 -9.87 -10.32
N GLY A 86 -10.72 -9.46 -10.10
CA GLY A 86 -11.59 -10.07 -9.10
C GLY A 86 -10.91 -10.08 -7.72
N ASP A 87 -10.77 -11.27 -7.14
CA ASP A 87 -10.17 -11.46 -5.81
C ASP A 87 -8.63 -11.52 -5.83
N GLN A 88 -8.02 -11.53 -7.02
CA GLN A 88 -6.56 -11.56 -7.18
C GLN A 88 -5.98 -10.16 -7.06
N LEU A 89 -4.89 -10.04 -6.30
CA LEU A 89 -4.14 -8.81 -6.12
C LEU A 89 -2.65 -9.06 -6.35
N VAL A 90 -2.05 -8.24 -7.20
CA VAL A 90 -0.60 -8.15 -7.35
C VAL A 90 -0.17 -6.76 -6.92
N CYS A 91 0.79 -6.70 -5.99
CA CYS A 91 1.38 -5.45 -5.56
C CYS A 91 2.87 -5.43 -5.90
N ARG A 92 3.35 -4.26 -6.31
CA ARG A 92 4.77 -3.97 -6.50
C ARG A 92 5.14 -2.74 -5.68
N ALA A 93 6.21 -2.86 -4.91
CA ALA A 93 6.86 -1.75 -4.26
C ALA A 93 8.27 -1.60 -4.81
N GLN A 94 8.66 -0.38 -5.16
CA GLN A 94 9.98 -0.09 -5.72
C GLN A 94 10.56 1.16 -5.05
N ALA A 95 11.81 1.08 -4.59
CA ALA A 95 12.55 2.27 -4.18
C ALA A 95 12.80 3.16 -5.41
N VAL A 96 12.27 4.38 -5.38
CA VAL A 96 12.56 5.42 -6.38
C VAL A 96 13.80 6.22 -5.94
N HIS A 97 13.86 6.54 -4.66
CA HIS A 97 15.01 7.13 -4.00
C HIS A 97 15.08 6.59 -2.56
N ASN A 98 16.22 6.10 -2.10
CA ASN A 98 16.34 5.51 -0.76
C ASN A 98 17.77 5.64 -0.22
N PRO A 99 18.24 6.87 0.05
CA PRO A 99 19.62 7.10 0.51
C PRO A 99 19.86 6.52 1.92
N ASP A 100 18.82 6.44 2.74
CA ASP A 100 18.89 5.99 4.14
C ASP A 100 18.70 4.48 4.33
N GLY A 101 18.38 3.74 3.26
CA GLY A 101 18.19 2.29 3.33
C GLY A 101 16.96 1.87 4.13
N VAL A 102 15.86 2.64 4.08
CA VAL A 102 14.60 2.24 4.73
C VAL A 102 14.04 0.96 4.08
N LEU A 103 13.45 0.10 4.90
CA LEU A 103 12.88 -1.18 4.50
C LEU A 103 11.37 -1.09 4.31
N LEU A 104 10.82 -1.89 3.40
CA LEU A 104 9.38 -1.99 3.18
C LEU A 104 8.74 -2.92 4.21
N VAL A 105 7.61 -2.51 4.77
CA VAL A 105 6.79 -3.31 5.68
C VAL A 105 5.44 -3.59 5.03
N LEU A 106 5.00 -4.85 5.01
CA LEU A 106 3.69 -5.25 4.47
C LEU A 106 2.79 -5.70 5.61
N SER A 107 1.68 -5.03 5.84
CA SER A 107 0.75 -5.39 6.92
C SER A 107 -0.63 -5.74 6.38
N THR A 108 -1.27 -6.72 7.00
CA THR A 108 -2.64 -7.10 6.71
C THR A 108 -3.54 -6.80 7.90
N ALA A 109 -4.69 -6.19 7.67
CA ALA A 109 -5.62 -5.82 8.73
C ALA A 109 -7.06 -6.15 8.32
N LEU A 110 -7.93 -6.28 9.31
CA LEU A 110 -9.38 -6.20 9.13
C LEU A 110 -9.83 -4.92 9.82
N PRO A 111 -9.82 -3.73 9.18
CA PRO A 111 -9.99 -2.44 9.85
C PRO A 111 -11.18 -2.33 10.82
N TRP A 112 -12.30 -3.02 10.59
CA TRP A 112 -13.48 -3.04 11.47
C TRP A 112 -13.40 -4.07 12.61
N ARG A 113 -12.35 -4.89 12.66
CA ARG A 113 -12.02 -5.77 13.79
C ARG A 113 -10.70 -5.26 14.38
N ALA A 114 -10.61 -5.03 15.68
CA ALA A 114 -9.44 -4.43 16.34
C ALA A 114 -8.13 -5.29 16.31
N SER A 115 -7.96 -6.16 15.33
CA SER A 115 -6.84 -7.08 15.14
C SER A 115 -6.05 -6.70 13.87
N ARG A 116 -4.80 -6.26 14.05
CA ARG A 116 -3.82 -5.99 12.98
C ARG A 116 -2.72 -7.05 13.01
N ALA A 117 -2.38 -7.64 11.87
CA ALA A 117 -1.21 -8.51 11.72
C ALA A 117 -0.15 -7.78 10.87
N THR A 118 1.06 -7.64 11.40
CA THR A 118 2.17 -6.93 10.75
C THR A 118 3.23 -7.94 10.34
N HIS A 119 3.63 -7.93 9.06
CA HIS A 119 4.75 -8.73 8.57
C HIS A 119 5.83 -7.80 8.01
N THR A 120 7.04 -7.89 8.55
CA THR A 120 8.19 -7.22 7.95
C THR A 120 8.73 -8.13 6.85
N LEU A 121 8.71 -7.66 5.60
CA LEU A 121 9.32 -8.38 4.48
C LEU A 121 10.74 -7.86 4.30
N ASP A 122 11.72 -8.58 4.83
CA ASP A 122 13.13 -8.37 4.50
C ASP A 122 13.41 -8.88 3.09
N THR A 123 12.88 -8.18 2.08
CA THR A 123 13.32 -8.41 0.70
C THR A 123 14.56 -7.58 0.45
N VAL A 124 15.71 -8.09 0.91
CA VAL A 124 16.99 -7.75 0.29
C VAL A 124 16.90 -8.31 -1.14
N PRO A 125 16.98 -7.49 -2.20
CA PRO A 125 17.07 -8.04 -3.54
C PRO A 125 18.27 -9.00 -3.58
N PRO A 126 18.17 -10.21 -4.14
CA PRO A 126 19.31 -11.09 -4.33
C PRO A 126 20.18 -10.53 -5.46
N ALA A 127 20.90 -9.43 -5.21
CA ALA A 127 21.88 -8.84 -6.10
C ALA A 127 22.79 -7.80 -5.39
N LEU A 128 23.20 -8.02 -4.14
CA LEU A 128 24.39 -7.36 -3.56
C LEU A 128 25.24 -8.30 -2.68
N ALA A 129 24.91 -9.59 -2.63
CA ALA A 129 25.77 -10.62 -2.05
C ALA A 129 26.67 -11.22 -3.14
N GLY A 130 27.66 -10.44 -3.59
CA GLY A 130 28.72 -10.93 -4.49
C GLY A 130 29.03 -10.01 -5.66
N ALA A 131 29.88 -9.02 -5.41
CA ALA A 131 30.89 -8.50 -6.34
C ALA A 131 31.98 -7.79 -5.52
#